data_AF-A0A922DA91-F1
#
_entry.id   AF-A0A922DA91-F1
#
_cell.length_a   1.000
_cell.length_b   1.000
_cell.length_c   1.000
_cell.angle_alpha   90.00
_cell.angle_beta   90.00
_cell.angle_gamma   90.00
#
_symmetry.space_group_name_H-M   'P 1'
#
loop_
_entity.id
_entity.type
_entity.pdbx_description
1 polymer ?
#
loop_
_entity_poly.entity_id
_entity_poly.type
_entity_poly.pdbx_seq_one_letter_code
_entity_poly.pdbx_strand_id
1 'polypeptide(L)'
;MEALQISPQKQLSNTYFMNSLSSKLNPTFTYSFKLRAFFCTSSLTPLNSEPTQNLLTQPRILTPTKTKAALSSNGVASRVVEASAAQLKENWLDSLTCPFPDNSAPLEDNGTNAGSDWVLGIDPDTHGALALLRTAESGSSAQVFDSPHLQVLVGKRVRRRLDAKSIVQLLRSLDAPFGTTAYIEQSIPYPQDGKQGWWSGGFGYGLWIGILVASGFSVIPVPSILWKNQFELFGGRSTKDDSRTVATTLFPSLGPLLKRKKDHGRAEALLIAAYGKGMMKLNPLCTSDEVVP
;
A
#
# COMPACT_ATOMS: atom_id res chain seq x y z
N MET A 1 -47.75 58.60 19.87
CA MET A 1 -46.32 58.25 19.99
C MET A 1 -46.11 56.99 19.17
N GLU A 2 -45.24 57.12 18.18
CA GLU A 2 -45.18 56.37 16.93
C GLU A 2 -44.83 54.88 17.09
N ALA A 3 -45.51 54.07 16.28
CA ALA A 3 -45.14 52.69 15.98
C ALA A 3 -44.03 52.69 14.91
N LEU A 4 -42.90 52.06 15.21
CA LEU A 4 -41.80 51.89 14.27
C LEU A 4 -42.12 50.78 13.26
N GLN A 5 -42.43 51.24 12.05
CA GLN A 5 -42.64 50.49 10.83
C GLN A 5 -41.26 50.18 10.20
N ILE A 6 -40.88 48.92 10.10
CA ILE A 6 -39.74 48.51 9.25
C ILE A 6 -40.32 47.76 8.05
N SER A 7 -40.31 48.45 6.91
CA SER A 7 -40.66 47.92 5.60
C SER A 7 -39.47 47.17 4.97
N PRO A 8 -39.69 46.05 4.25
CA PRO A 8 -38.62 45.26 3.65
C PRO A 8 -38.11 45.88 2.34
N GLN A 9 -36.79 46.01 2.21
CA GLN A 9 -36.13 46.45 0.98
C GLN A 9 -36.19 45.36 -0.09
N LYS A 10 -36.67 45.75 -1.28
CA LYS A 10 -36.76 44.98 -2.52
C LYS A 10 -35.58 45.33 -3.45
N GLN A 11 -35.25 44.38 -4.34
CA GLN A 11 -34.40 44.48 -5.56
C GLN A 11 -32.87 44.46 -5.35
N LEU A 12 -32.05 43.78 -6.17
CA LEU A 12 -32.21 43.36 -7.57
C LEU A 12 -31.87 41.89 -7.85
N SER A 13 -32.73 41.26 -8.62
CA SER A 13 -32.46 40.09 -9.45
C SER A 13 -31.63 40.49 -10.69
N ASN A 14 -30.46 39.88 -10.87
CA ASN A 14 -29.82 39.83 -12.19
C ASN A 14 -30.01 38.43 -12.78
N THR A 15 -31.08 38.32 -13.56
CA THR A 15 -31.26 37.34 -14.62
C THR A 15 -30.33 37.68 -15.78
N TYR A 16 -29.40 36.79 -16.11
CA TYR A 16 -28.82 36.73 -17.46
C TYR A 16 -29.19 35.40 -18.10
N PHE A 17 -29.86 35.55 -19.24
CA PHE A 17 -30.43 34.53 -20.09
C PHE A 17 -29.32 33.83 -20.90
N MET A 18 -29.63 32.60 -21.30
CA MET A 18 -28.79 31.65 -22.02
C MET A 18 -28.28 32.16 -23.38
N ASN A 19 -27.15 31.62 -23.83
CA ASN A 19 -27.03 31.17 -25.21
C ASN A 19 -26.27 29.84 -25.34
N SER A 20 -26.91 28.94 -26.08
CA SER A 20 -26.43 27.65 -26.56
C SER A 20 -25.58 27.88 -27.81
N LEU A 21 -24.38 27.29 -27.87
CA LEU A 21 -23.72 26.99 -29.13
C LEU A 21 -23.07 25.62 -29.04
N SER A 22 -23.62 24.71 -29.84
CA SER A 22 -23.07 23.42 -30.21
C SER A 22 -21.90 23.62 -31.17
N SER A 23 -20.85 22.83 -31.01
CA SER A 23 -19.91 22.55 -32.10
C SER A 23 -19.42 21.12 -31.98
N LYS A 24 -19.99 20.26 -32.83
CA LYS A 24 -19.45 18.94 -33.16
C LYS A 24 -18.14 19.14 -33.93
N LEU A 25 -17.03 18.63 -33.41
CA LEU A 25 -15.84 18.36 -34.20
C LEU A 25 -15.19 17.06 -33.70
N ASN A 26 -15.36 15.99 -34.48
CA ASN A 26 -14.60 14.75 -34.37
C ASN A 26 -13.30 14.89 -35.16
N PRO A 27 -12.15 14.49 -34.60
CA PRO A 27 -11.04 14.01 -35.40
C PRO A 27 -10.86 12.50 -35.17
N THR A 28 -11.12 11.71 -36.21
CA THR A 28 -10.62 10.35 -36.36
C THR A 28 -9.11 10.40 -36.57
N PHE A 29 -8.33 9.93 -35.61
CA PHE A 29 -6.89 9.70 -35.77
C PHE A 29 -6.60 8.20 -35.67
N THR A 30 -6.33 7.59 -36.82
CA THR A 30 -5.73 6.27 -36.94
C THR A 30 -4.23 6.39 -36.66
N TYR A 31 -3.75 5.82 -35.55
CA TYR A 31 -2.32 5.72 -35.28
C TYR A 31 -1.82 4.30 -35.59
N SER A 32 -1.04 4.21 -36.67
CA SER A 32 -0.23 3.05 -37.04
C SER A 32 0.99 2.98 -36.11
N PHE A 33 1.14 1.86 -35.39
CA PHE A 33 2.34 1.56 -34.63
C PHE A 33 3.52 1.29 -35.58
N LYS A 34 4.51 2.18 -35.62
CA LYS A 34 5.87 1.85 -36.09
C LYS A 34 6.83 1.91 -34.91
N LEU A 35 7.23 0.74 -34.44
CA LEU A 35 8.28 0.54 -33.45
C LEU A 35 9.62 0.95 -34.09
N ARG A 36 10.25 2.04 -33.63
CA ARG A 36 11.61 2.42 -34.06
C ARG A 36 12.57 2.14 -32.91
N ALA A 37 13.33 1.06 -33.03
CA ALA A 37 14.46 0.75 -32.16
C ALA A 37 15.56 1.80 -32.36
N PHE A 38 15.98 2.47 -31.29
CA PHE A 38 17.17 3.31 -31.28
C PHE A 38 18.39 2.43 -31.02
N PHE A 39 19.19 2.21 -32.06
CA PHE A 39 20.58 1.76 -31.91
C PHE A 39 21.46 3.01 -31.80
N CYS A 40 22.12 3.20 -30.66
CA CYS A 40 23.20 4.17 -30.52
C CYS A 40 24.46 3.61 -31.19
N THR A 41 24.94 4.27 -32.24
CA THR A 41 26.28 4.06 -32.79
C THR A 41 27.17 5.21 -32.35
N SER A 42 28.21 4.92 -31.59
CA SER A 42 29.28 5.88 -31.29
C SER A 42 30.47 5.57 -32.19
N SER A 43 30.70 6.45 -33.16
CA SER A 43 31.89 6.50 -34.00
C SER A 43 33.01 7.25 -33.27
N LEU A 44 34.20 6.66 -33.20
CA LEU A 44 35.44 7.36 -32.81
C LEU A 44 36.49 7.18 -33.91
N THR A 45 37.07 8.31 -34.31
CA THR A 45 38.15 8.49 -35.29
C THR A 45 39.51 8.08 -34.73
N PRO A 46 40.49 7.62 -35.55
CA PRO A 46 41.83 7.29 -35.07
C PRO A 46 42.82 8.44 -35.31
N LEU A 47 43.77 8.62 -34.39
CA LEU A 47 45.08 9.22 -34.69
C LEU A 47 46.18 8.60 -33.82
N ASN A 48 47.28 8.26 -34.48
CA ASN A 48 48.45 7.50 -34.03
C ASN A 48 49.27 8.14 -32.89
N SER A 49 49.89 7.30 -32.04
CA SER A 49 51.36 7.26 -31.80
C SER A 49 51.76 6.13 -30.83
N GLU A 50 52.78 5.36 -31.22
CA GLU A 50 53.60 4.38 -30.45
C GLU A 50 54.99 5.02 -30.22
N PRO A 51 55.98 4.44 -29.47
CA PRO A 51 56.03 3.22 -28.62
C PRO A 51 56.52 3.56 -27.17
N THR A 52 56.65 2.70 -26.14
CA THR A 52 57.62 1.60 -25.95
C THR A 52 57.44 0.95 -24.55
N GLN A 53 57.63 -0.38 -24.50
CA GLN A 53 58.26 -1.21 -23.45
C GLN A 53 57.72 -1.23 -21.99
N ASN A 54 57.14 -2.36 -21.56
CA ASN A 54 57.86 -3.33 -20.69
C ASN A 54 57.03 -4.60 -20.38
N LEU A 55 57.79 -5.69 -20.26
CA LEU A 55 57.39 -7.09 -20.08
C LEU A 55 56.81 -7.37 -18.68
N LEU A 56 55.71 -8.12 -18.58
CA LEU A 56 55.54 -9.21 -17.59
C LEU A 56 54.25 -10.01 -17.88
N THR A 57 54.46 -11.32 -17.94
CA THR A 57 53.58 -12.40 -18.41
C THR A 57 52.34 -12.56 -17.53
N GLN A 58 51.13 -12.38 -18.11
CA GLN A 58 49.86 -12.76 -17.47
C GLN A 58 49.30 -14.06 -18.08
N PRO A 59 48.59 -14.90 -17.29
CA PRO A 59 48.06 -16.16 -17.76
C PRO A 59 46.91 -15.95 -18.76
N ARG A 60 46.91 -16.77 -19.81
CA ARG A 60 45.93 -16.78 -20.90
C ARG A 60 44.54 -17.16 -20.36
N ILE A 61 43.61 -16.22 -20.32
CA ILE A 61 42.19 -16.51 -20.09
C ILE A 61 41.67 -17.25 -21.32
N LEU A 62 41.36 -18.54 -21.15
CA LEU A 62 40.61 -19.33 -22.12
C LEU A 62 39.18 -18.80 -22.18
N THR A 63 38.82 -18.15 -23.28
CA THR A 63 37.42 -17.81 -23.61
C THR A 63 36.65 -19.11 -23.90
N PRO A 64 35.47 -19.35 -23.29
CA PRO A 64 34.67 -20.52 -23.64
C PRO A 64 34.04 -20.33 -25.02
N THR A 65 34.47 -21.16 -25.96
CA THR A 65 33.79 -21.38 -27.25
C THR A 65 32.39 -21.92 -26.99
N LYS A 66 31.36 -21.20 -27.44
CA LYS A 66 29.97 -21.65 -27.40
C LYS A 66 29.77 -22.83 -28.34
N THR A 67 29.82 -24.05 -27.83
CA THR A 67 29.18 -25.21 -28.47
C THR A 67 27.71 -25.21 -28.08
N LYS A 68 26.84 -25.03 -29.08
CA LYS A 68 25.39 -25.22 -28.94
C LYS A 68 25.11 -26.71 -28.80
N ALA A 69 25.07 -27.22 -27.58
CA ALA A 69 24.37 -28.46 -27.25
C ALA A 69 23.01 -28.09 -26.64
N ALA A 70 21.95 -28.31 -27.41
CA ALA A 70 20.58 -28.17 -26.93
C ALA A 70 20.27 -29.35 -26.00
N LEU A 71 20.50 -29.16 -24.70
CA LEU A 71 19.90 -29.98 -23.65
C LEU A 71 18.87 -29.12 -22.93
N SER A 72 17.62 -29.61 -22.90
CA SER A 72 16.49 -28.96 -22.26
C SER A 72 16.76 -28.79 -20.76
N SER A 73 17.33 -27.64 -20.39
CA SER A 73 17.69 -27.25 -19.01
C SER A 73 16.76 -26.18 -18.43
N ASN A 74 15.73 -25.79 -19.19
CA ASN A 74 14.80 -24.72 -18.82
C ASN A 74 14.13 -24.97 -17.45
N GLY A 75 13.90 -26.23 -17.08
CA GLY A 75 13.29 -26.58 -15.79
C GLY A 75 14.22 -26.39 -14.59
N VAL A 76 15.52 -26.68 -14.71
CA VAL A 76 16.46 -26.61 -13.58
C VAL A 76 16.93 -25.18 -13.34
N ALA A 77 17.26 -24.45 -14.42
CA ALA A 77 17.66 -23.04 -14.31
C ALA A 77 16.53 -22.16 -13.77
N SER A 78 15.28 -22.38 -14.21
CA SER A 78 14.11 -21.67 -13.68
C SER A 78 13.89 -21.95 -12.19
N ARG A 79 14.02 -23.21 -11.75
CA ARG A 79 13.88 -23.59 -10.33
C ARG A 79 14.97 -23.00 -9.45
N VAL A 80 16.22 -22.90 -9.93
CA VAL A 80 17.32 -22.26 -9.19
C VAL A 80 17.10 -20.75 -9.04
N VAL A 81 16.60 -20.08 -10.09
CA VAL A 81 16.25 -18.65 -10.03
C VAL A 81 15.08 -18.39 -9.09
N GLU A 82 14.07 -19.25 -9.10
CA GLU A 82 12.90 -19.15 -8.22
C GLU A 82 13.25 -19.41 -6.75
N ALA A 83 14.08 -20.42 -6.46
CA ALA A 83 14.59 -20.67 -5.12
C ALA A 83 15.44 -19.50 -4.59
N SER A 84 16.23 -18.87 -5.47
CA SER A 84 16.98 -17.65 -5.15
C SER A 84 16.05 -16.46 -4.88
N ALA A 85 15.01 -16.26 -5.69
CA ALA A 85 14.03 -15.20 -5.49
C ALA A 85 13.24 -15.38 -4.19
N ALA A 86 12.87 -16.63 -3.85
CA ALA A 86 12.24 -16.95 -2.58
C ALA A 86 13.17 -16.61 -1.41
N GLN A 87 14.44 -17.02 -1.46
CA GLN A 87 15.41 -16.68 -0.42
C GLN A 87 15.60 -15.16 -0.25
N LEU A 88 15.67 -14.41 -1.36
CA LEU A 88 15.78 -12.95 -1.32
C LEU A 88 14.54 -12.31 -0.69
N LYS A 89 13.36 -12.88 -0.92
CA LYS A 89 12.12 -12.43 -0.29
C LYS A 89 12.09 -12.73 1.21
N GLU A 90 12.51 -13.92 1.62
CA GLU A 90 12.61 -14.28 3.05
C GLU A 90 13.60 -13.37 3.76
N ASN A 91 14.80 -13.15 3.22
CA ASN A 91 15.78 -12.22 3.79
C ASN A 91 15.21 -10.80 3.95
N TRP A 92 14.36 -10.35 3.02
CA TRP A 92 13.68 -9.07 3.13
C TRP A 92 12.64 -9.10 4.26
N LEU A 93 11.85 -10.17 4.39
CA LEU A 93 10.82 -10.32 5.43
C LEU A 93 11.46 -10.39 6.82
N ASP A 94 12.57 -11.11 6.94
CA ASP A 94 13.37 -11.19 8.16
C ASP A 94 13.87 -9.81 8.58
N SER A 95 14.28 -8.95 7.63
CA SER A 95 14.70 -7.58 7.92
C SER A 95 13.60 -6.68 8.51
N LEU A 96 12.33 -7.11 8.39
CA LEU A 96 11.15 -6.39 8.90
C LEU A 96 10.57 -7.02 10.19
N THR A 97 11.18 -8.08 10.71
CA THR A 97 10.67 -8.82 11.87
C THR A 97 11.35 -8.38 13.16
N CYS A 98 10.57 -8.19 14.22
CA CYS A 98 11.02 -7.86 15.58
C CYS A 98 10.70 -9.02 16.56
N PRO A 99 11.48 -9.24 17.64
CA PRO A 99 12.69 -8.53 18.04
C PRO A 99 13.88 -8.75 17.12
N PHE A 100 14.74 -7.74 17.00
CA PHE A 100 16.06 -7.92 16.41
C PHE A 100 16.92 -8.83 17.31
N PRO A 101 17.67 -9.79 16.74
CA PRO A 101 18.44 -10.79 17.51
C PRO A 101 19.38 -10.20 18.56
N ASP A 102 19.91 -9.00 18.33
CA ASP A 102 20.98 -8.39 19.14
C ASP A 102 20.48 -7.60 20.37
N ASN A 103 19.16 -7.48 20.59
CA ASN A 103 18.59 -6.69 21.70
C ASN A 103 18.12 -7.54 22.90
N SER A 104 18.61 -8.77 23.02
CA SER A 104 18.29 -9.67 24.13
C SER A 104 19.04 -9.30 25.41
N ALA A 105 18.57 -8.27 26.12
CA ALA A 105 18.46 -8.46 27.56
C ALA A 105 17.54 -9.67 27.77
N PRO A 106 17.85 -10.63 28.68
CA PRO A 106 17.00 -11.78 28.90
C PRO A 106 15.66 -11.31 29.43
N LEU A 107 14.69 -11.17 28.52
CA LEU A 107 13.28 -11.08 28.89
C LEU A 107 12.93 -12.45 29.43
N GLU A 108 12.59 -12.49 30.72
CA GLU A 108 12.02 -13.67 31.34
C GLU A 108 10.84 -14.13 30.48
N ASP A 109 11.00 -15.31 29.89
CA ASP A 109 9.99 -16.04 29.15
C ASP A 109 8.87 -16.46 30.11
N ASN A 110 8.03 -15.49 30.49
CA ASN A 110 6.70 -15.77 31.00
C ASN A 110 5.81 -15.93 29.77
N GLY A 111 5.84 -17.15 29.22
CA GLY A 111 5.11 -17.63 28.06
C GLY A 111 3.62 -17.30 28.05
N THR A 112 3.31 -16.05 27.73
CA THR A 112 1.98 -15.58 27.39
C THR A 112 2.03 -15.23 25.92
N ASN A 113 1.19 -15.91 25.13
CA ASN A 113 0.95 -15.70 23.71
C ASN A 113 0.34 -14.30 23.40
N ALA A 114 0.61 -13.29 24.23
CA ALA A 114 -0.01 -11.97 24.21
C ALA A 114 0.28 -11.21 22.90
N GLY A 115 1.38 -11.53 22.20
CA GLY A 115 1.67 -10.99 20.87
C GLY A 115 0.74 -11.52 19.76
N SER A 116 0.15 -12.70 19.93
CA SER A 116 -0.79 -13.29 18.96
C SER A 116 -2.21 -12.72 19.05
N ASP A 117 -2.52 -12.05 20.16
CA ASP A 117 -3.83 -11.45 20.40
C ASP A 117 -3.99 -10.10 19.67
N TRP A 118 -2.90 -9.47 19.26
CA TRP A 118 -2.89 -8.14 18.66
C TRP A 118 -2.46 -8.20 17.20
N VAL A 119 -3.24 -7.56 16.33
CA VAL A 119 -2.92 -7.45 14.90
C VAL A 119 -3.18 -6.03 14.45
N LEU A 120 -2.22 -5.44 13.75
CA LEU A 120 -2.40 -4.16 13.07
C LEU A 120 -2.67 -4.36 11.57
N GLY A 121 -3.55 -3.54 11.01
CA GLY A 121 -3.78 -3.44 9.57
C GLY A 121 -3.59 -2.01 9.09
N ILE A 122 -2.80 -1.82 8.03
CA ILE A 122 -2.37 -0.51 7.56
C ILE A 122 -2.72 -0.34 6.07
N ASP A 123 -3.55 0.66 5.78
CA ASP A 123 -3.63 1.28 4.46
C ASP A 123 -2.64 2.46 4.44
N PRO A 124 -1.51 2.36 3.70
CA PRO A 124 -0.42 3.33 3.79
C PRO A 124 -0.68 4.65 3.06
N ASP A 125 -1.81 4.79 2.35
CA ASP A 125 -2.10 6.00 1.60
C ASP A 125 -2.36 7.21 2.50
N THR A 126 -2.23 8.41 1.92
CA THR A 126 -2.52 9.68 2.63
C THR A 126 -3.98 9.82 3.11
N HIS A 127 -4.89 9.02 2.53
CA HIS A 127 -6.30 8.90 2.94
C HIS A 127 -6.61 7.53 3.56
N GLY A 128 -5.57 6.73 3.82
CA GLY A 128 -5.67 5.45 4.47
C GLY A 128 -5.89 5.57 5.97
N ALA A 129 -5.66 4.46 6.67
CA ALA A 129 -5.90 4.33 8.08
C ALA A 129 -5.01 3.25 8.71
N LEU A 130 -4.99 3.25 10.04
CA LEU A 130 -4.48 2.18 10.88
C LEU A 130 -5.65 1.54 11.62
N ALA A 131 -5.74 0.22 11.58
CA ALA A 131 -6.66 -0.57 12.39
C ALA A 131 -5.91 -1.40 13.41
N LEU A 132 -6.49 -1.55 14.59
CA LEU A 132 -6.02 -2.43 15.65
C LEU A 132 -7.12 -3.45 15.95
N LEU A 133 -6.77 -4.73 15.86
CA LEU A 133 -7.60 -5.84 16.32
C LEU A 133 -6.98 -6.44 17.57
N ARG A 134 -7.79 -6.61 18.62
CA ARG A 134 -7.43 -7.30 19.84
C ARG A 134 -8.36 -8.50 20.04
N THR A 135 -7.77 -9.66 20.29
CA THR A 135 -8.48 -10.85 20.74
C THR A 135 -8.39 -10.91 22.26
N ALA A 136 -9.52 -11.11 22.92
CA ALA A 136 -9.57 -11.47 24.32
C ALA A 136 -10.52 -12.65 24.49
N GLU A 137 -10.40 -13.38 25.60
CA GLU A 137 -11.31 -14.48 25.95
C GLU A 137 -12.79 -14.04 25.99
N SER A 138 -13.03 -12.76 26.31
CA SER A 138 -14.35 -12.14 26.36
C SER A 138 -14.86 -11.57 25.02
N GLY A 139 -14.07 -11.64 23.95
CA GLY A 139 -14.44 -11.19 22.61
C GLY A 139 -13.35 -10.45 21.85
N SER A 140 -13.59 -10.24 20.56
CA SER A 140 -12.72 -9.45 19.67
C SER A 140 -13.09 -7.96 19.75
N SER A 141 -12.11 -7.09 20.03
CA SER A 141 -12.27 -5.64 19.95
C SER A 141 -11.52 -5.08 18.73
N ALA A 142 -12.07 -4.04 18.12
CA ALA A 142 -11.50 -3.39 16.95
C ALA A 142 -11.51 -1.87 17.12
N GLN A 143 -10.43 -1.21 16.72
CA GLN A 143 -10.28 0.23 16.66
C GLN A 143 -9.72 0.64 15.30
N VAL A 144 -10.05 1.85 14.84
CA VAL A 144 -9.54 2.38 13.56
C VAL A 144 -9.29 3.88 13.65
N PHE A 145 -8.17 4.31 13.06
CA PHE A 145 -7.68 5.68 13.11
C PHE A 145 -7.28 6.13 11.70
N ASP A 146 -7.73 7.31 11.27
CA ASP A 146 -7.28 7.88 10.00
C ASP A 146 -5.77 8.18 10.04
N SER A 147 -5.08 7.98 8.92
CA SER A 147 -3.65 8.33 8.80
C SER A 147 -3.42 9.83 9.08
N PRO A 148 -2.65 10.19 10.12
CA PRO A 148 -2.31 11.59 10.41
C PRO A 148 -1.58 12.24 9.23
N HIS A 149 -1.97 13.46 8.86
CA HIS A 149 -1.39 14.17 7.72
C HIS A 149 -1.46 15.68 7.89
N LEU A 150 -0.56 16.37 7.19
CA LEU A 150 -0.45 17.83 7.15
C LEU A 150 -0.55 18.34 5.71
N GLN A 151 -0.94 19.60 5.57
CA GLN A 151 -0.90 20.31 4.30
C GLN A 151 0.49 20.89 4.07
N VAL A 152 1.12 20.54 2.96
CA VAL A 152 2.47 20.96 2.58
C VAL A 152 2.44 21.57 1.19
N LEU A 153 3.09 22.73 1.02
CA LEU A 153 3.27 23.35 -0.28
C LEU A 153 4.34 22.59 -1.07
N VAL A 154 3.95 21.95 -2.18
CA VAL A 154 4.84 21.24 -3.10
C VAL A 154 4.84 21.98 -4.43
N GLY A 155 5.91 22.73 -4.68
CA GLY A 155 5.96 23.69 -5.79
C GLY A 155 4.88 24.76 -5.62
N LYS A 156 3.90 24.80 -6.53
CA LYS A 156 2.79 25.78 -6.51
C LYS A 156 1.48 25.21 -5.96
N ARG A 157 1.44 23.95 -5.52
CA ARG A 157 0.20 23.28 -5.09
C ARG A 157 0.31 22.80 -3.65
N VAL A 158 -0.72 23.04 -2.86
CA VAL A 158 -0.87 22.45 -1.52
C VAL A 158 -1.25 20.98 -1.68
N ARG A 159 -0.53 20.09 -1.00
CA ARG A 159 -0.74 18.64 -1.01
C ARG A 159 -0.76 18.10 0.42
N ARG A 160 -1.41 16.96 0.61
CA ARG A 160 -1.35 16.23 1.89
C ARG A 160 -0.09 15.38 1.94
N ARG A 161 0.57 15.35 3.09
CA ARG A 161 1.69 14.47 3.41
C ARG A 161 1.45 13.86 4.78
N LEU A 162 1.83 12.59 4.95
CA LEU A 162 1.76 11.92 6.24
C LEU A 162 2.56 12.68 7.30
N ASP A 163 2.02 12.74 8.51
CA ASP A 163 2.66 13.36 9.66
C ASP A 163 3.37 12.29 10.48
N ALA A 164 4.67 12.13 10.25
CA ALA A 164 5.49 11.14 10.94
C ALA A 164 5.42 11.26 12.47
N LYS A 165 5.40 12.49 13.01
CA LYS A 165 5.34 12.72 14.46
C LYS A 165 4.04 12.19 15.04
N SER A 166 2.92 12.56 14.42
CA SER A 166 1.60 12.14 14.86
C SER A 166 1.39 10.64 14.68
N ILE A 167 1.97 10.02 13.65
CA ILE A 167 1.95 8.55 13.48
C ILE A 167 2.69 7.85 14.64
N VAL A 168 3.90 8.31 14.98
CA VAL A 168 4.68 7.74 16.10
C VAL A 168 3.92 7.90 17.43
N GLN A 169 3.30 9.05 17.66
CA GLN A 169 2.49 9.29 18.86
C GLN A 169 1.25 8.37 18.90
N LEU A 170 0.57 8.20 17.76
CA LEU A 170 -0.56 7.28 17.64
C LEU A 170 -0.13 5.86 17.98
N LEU A 171 0.94 5.33 17.39
CA LEU A 171 1.42 3.97 17.65
C LEU A 171 1.77 3.76 19.12
N ARG A 172 2.43 4.74 19.77
CA ARG A 172 2.74 4.68 21.20
C ARG A 172 1.48 4.65 22.06
N SER A 173 0.42 5.36 21.66
CA SER A 173 -0.85 5.38 22.40
C SER A 173 -1.68 4.11 22.28
N LEU A 174 -1.31 3.18 21.38
CA LEU A 174 -1.99 1.90 21.25
C LEU A 174 -1.61 0.93 22.38
N ASP A 175 -0.47 1.15 23.06
CA ASP A 175 0.10 0.25 24.07
C ASP A 175 0.19 -1.22 23.60
N ALA A 176 0.40 -1.41 22.30
CA ALA A 176 0.52 -2.73 21.70
C ALA A 176 1.84 -3.40 22.11
N PRO A 177 1.84 -4.72 22.43
CA PRO A 177 3.05 -5.43 22.83
C PRO A 177 4.16 -5.36 21.77
N PHE A 178 5.40 -5.35 22.24
CA PHE A 178 6.57 -5.45 21.37
C PHE A 178 6.50 -6.75 20.54
N GLY A 179 6.84 -6.67 19.25
CA GLY A 179 6.75 -7.80 18.30
C GLY A 179 5.36 -8.01 17.72
N THR A 180 4.36 -7.21 18.07
CA THR A 180 3.02 -7.24 17.43
C THR A 180 3.17 -7.14 15.91
N THR A 181 2.42 -7.96 15.18
CA THR A 181 2.48 -8.00 13.72
C THR A 181 1.59 -6.94 13.08
N ALA A 182 2.16 -6.14 12.18
CA ALA A 182 1.48 -5.17 11.36
C ALA A 182 1.44 -5.62 9.89
N TYR A 183 0.23 -5.87 9.40
CA TYR A 183 -0.03 -6.15 8.00
C TYR A 183 -0.26 -4.83 7.27
N ILE A 184 0.50 -4.60 6.20
CA ILE A 184 0.46 -3.35 5.42
C ILE A 184 0.17 -3.66 3.96
N GLU A 185 -0.74 -2.91 3.32
CA GLU A 185 -0.94 -3.06 1.88
C GLU A 185 0.36 -2.75 1.13
N GLN A 186 0.80 -3.69 0.29
CA GLN A 186 1.99 -3.50 -0.52
C GLN A 186 1.73 -2.46 -1.61
N SER A 187 2.48 -1.36 -1.59
CA SER A 187 2.37 -0.33 -2.62
C SER A 187 2.91 -0.82 -3.96
N ILE A 188 2.05 -0.75 -4.98
CA ILE A 188 2.39 -1.06 -6.38
C ILE A 188 2.06 0.16 -7.22
N PRO A 189 3.02 0.75 -7.96
CA PRO A 189 2.76 1.89 -8.83
C PRO A 189 1.67 1.57 -9.85
N TYR A 190 0.61 2.39 -9.89
CA TYR A 190 -0.46 2.23 -10.86
C TYR A 190 -0.04 2.84 -12.21
N PRO A 191 -0.08 2.11 -13.34
CA PRO A 191 0.46 2.60 -14.62
C PRO A 191 -0.13 3.93 -15.12
N GLN A 192 -1.37 4.23 -14.75
CA GLN A 192 -2.09 5.44 -15.14
C GLN A 192 -1.76 6.64 -14.25
N ASP A 193 -1.09 6.41 -13.11
CA ASP A 193 -0.64 7.49 -12.24
C ASP A 193 0.59 8.20 -12.84
N GLY A 194 0.66 9.51 -12.61
CA GLY A 194 1.86 10.28 -12.93
C GLY A 194 3.01 9.99 -11.95
N LYS A 195 4.24 10.38 -12.33
CA LYS A 195 5.46 10.24 -11.52
C LYS A 195 5.32 10.69 -10.06
N GLN A 196 4.56 11.77 -9.84
CA GLN A 196 4.32 12.30 -8.50
C GLN A 196 3.42 11.39 -7.64
N GLY A 197 2.48 10.66 -8.27
CA GLY A 197 1.66 9.65 -7.60
C GLY A 197 2.53 8.49 -7.15
N TRP A 198 3.36 7.94 -8.04
CA TRP A 198 4.30 6.86 -7.71
C TRP A 198 5.24 7.23 -6.57
N TRP A 199 5.83 8.43 -6.62
CA TRP A 199 6.67 8.93 -5.53
C TRP A 199 5.90 9.02 -4.22
N SER A 200 4.65 9.49 -4.25
CA SER A 200 3.86 9.69 -3.03
C SER A 200 3.42 8.36 -2.41
N GLY A 201 3.05 7.37 -3.24
CA GLY A 201 2.74 6.02 -2.79
C GLY A 201 3.97 5.33 -2.19
N GLY A 202 5.11 5.39 -2.88
CA GLY A 202 6.37 4.83 -2.37
C GLY A 202 6.85 5.51 -1.09
N PHE A 203 6.71 6.85 -0.98
CA PHE A 203 7.02 7.59 0.25
C PHE A 203 6.13 7.15 1.41
N GLY A 204 4.82 7.05 1.20
CA GLY A 204 3.87 6.63 2.24
C GLY A 204 4.17 5.23 2.75
N TYR A 205 4.36 4.28 1.84
CA TYR A 205 4.69 2.89 2.15
C TYR A 205 6.00 2.75 2.92
N GLY A 206 7.08 3.40 2.45
CA GLY A 206 8.37 3.37 3.13
C GLY A 206 8.35 4.05 4.50
N LEU A 207 7.60 5.15 4.64
CA LEU A 207 7.46 5.85 5.92
C LEU A 207 6.77 4.97 6.96
N TRP A 208 5.67 4.30 6.59
CA TRP A 208 4.98 3.37 7.47
C TRP A 208 5.87 2.20 7.90
N ILE A 209 6.54 1.54 6.95
CA ILE A 209 7.47 0.44 7.28
C ILE A 209 8.55 0.91 8.26
N GLY A 210 9.22 2.02 7.96
CA GLY A 210 10.30 2.54 8.81
C GLY A 210 9.83 2.87 10.21
N ILE A 211 8.66 3.51 10.35
CA ILE A 211 8.10 3.86 11.66
C ILE A 211 7.67 2.62 12.44
N LEU A 212 7.02 1.64 11.79
CA LEU A 212 6.54 0.42 12.45
C LEU A 212 7.72 -0.40 12.98
N VAL A 213 8.72 -0.67 12.13
CA VAL A 213 9.91 -1.44 12.52
C VAL A 213 10.68 -0.71 13.63
N ALA A 214 10.89 0.61 13.50
CA ALA A 214 11.57 1.40 14.53
C ALA A 214 10.76 1.49 15.84
N SER A 215 9.45 1.22 15.81
CA SER A 215 8.59 1.16 17.00
C SER A 215 8.48 -0.25 17.58
N GLY A 216 9.20 -1.24 17.04
CA GLY A 216 9.23 -2.61 17.55
C GLY A 216 8.14 -3.54 17.02
N PHE A 217 7.47 -3.16 15.94
CA PHE A 217 6.48 -4.02 15.27
C PHE A 217 7.15 -4.89 14.20
N SER A 218 6.67 -6.12 14.06
CA SER A 218 6.98 -6.97 12.90
C SER A 218 6.10 -6.58 11.74
N VAL A 219 6.64 -6.39 10.53
CA VAL A 219 5.85 -5.88 9.39
C VAL A 219 5.74 -6.92 8.28
N ILE A 220 4.51 -7.19 7.84
CA ILE A 220 4.20 -8.10 6.73
C ILE A 220 3.49 -7.33 5.62
N PRO A 221 4.12 -7.10 4.46
CA PRO A 221 3.42 -6.59 3.29
C PRO A 221 2.44 -7.59 2.73
N VAL A 222 1.26 -7.10 2.37
CA VAL A 222 0.19 -7.88 1.79
C VAL A 222 -0.16 -7.29 0.42
N PRO A 223 0.03 -8.01 -0.68
CA PRO A 223 -0.49 -7.62 -1.98
C PRO A 223 -2.00 -7.40 -1.92
N SER A 224 -2.48 -6.31 -2.53
CA SER A 224 -3.90 -5.93 -2.50
C SER A 224 -4.84 -7.03 -2.98
N ILE A 225 -4.40 -7.80 -3.99
CA ILE A 225 -5.14 -8.93 -4.54
C ILE A 225 -5.40 -10.03 -3.51
N LEU A 226 -4.47 -10.31 -2.59
CA LEU A 226 -4.61 -11.42 -1.65
C LEU A 226 -5.72 -11.17 -0.64
N TRP A 227 -5.67 -10.02 0.05
CA TRP A 227 -6.68 -9.69 1.04
C TRP A 227 -8.03 -9.40 0.37
N LYS A 228 -8.06 -8.78 -0.83
CA LYS A 228 -9.30 -8.56 -1.58
C LYS A 228 -9.95 -9.87 -2.00
N ASN A 229 -9.17 -10.85 -2.45
CA ASN A 229 -9.69 -12.17 -2.80
C ASN A 229 -10.36 -12.86 -1.60
N GLN A 230 -9.75 -12.80 -0.42
CA GLN A 230 -10.30 -13.44 0.79
C GLN A 230 -11.69 -12.90 1.18
N PHE A 231 -11.96 -11.62 0.89
CA PHE A 231 -13.24 -10.99 1.20
C PHE A 231 -14.18 -10.86 -0.01
N GLU A 232 -13.86 -11.56 -1.11
CA GLU A 232 -14.64 -11.54 -2.36
C GLU A 232 -14.78 -10.12 -2.95
N LEU A 233 -13.76 -9.28 -2.74
CA LEU A 233 -13.66 -7.91 -3.25
C LEU A 233 -12.87 -7.84 -4.56
N PHE A 234 -12.79 -8.96 -5.29
CA PHE A 234 -12.05 -9.05 -6.54
C PHE A 234 -12.98 -9.12 -7.75
N GLY A 235 -12.61 -8.42 -8.83
CA GLY A 235 -13.34 -8.35 -10.09
C GLY A 235 -13.70 -6.93 -10.51
N GLY A 236 -13.95 -6.72 -11.81
CA GLY A 236 -14.18 -5.38 -12.40
C GLY A 236 -15.44 -4.64 -11.91
N ARG A 237 -16.21 -5.24 -11.00
CA ARG A 237 -17.36 -4.62 -10.32
C ARG A 237 -17.08 -4.23 -8.87
N SER A 238 -15.95 -4.63 -8.29
CA SER A 238 -15.64 -4.28 -6.91
C SER A 238 -15.29 -2.80 -6.81
N THR A 239 -16.06 -2.08 -6.00
CA THR A 239 -15.90 -0.65 -5.76
C THR A 239 -15.33 -0.40 -4.36
N LYS A 240 -14.80 0.81 -4.15
CA LYS A 240 -14.47 1.31 -2.80
C LYS A 240 -15.67 1.34 -1.83
N ASP A 241 -16.90 1.13 -2.32
CA ASP A 241 -18.09 1.02 -1.49
C ASP A 241 -18.28 -0.40 -0.93
N ASP A 242 -17.74 -1.43 -1.61
CA ASP A 242 -17.87 -2.83 -1.18
C ASP A 242 -16.99 -3.14 0.03
N SER A 243 -15.77 -2.58 0.07
CA SER A 243 -14.87 -2.72 1.22
C SER A 243 -15.52 -2.18 2.50
N ARG A 244 -16.19 -1.03 2.44
CA ARG A 244 -16.92 -0.48 3.59
C ARG A 244 -18.09 -1.36 4.03
N THR A 245 -18.80 -1.96 3.07
CA THR A 245 -19.91 -2.87 3.36
C THR A 245 -19.41 -4.12 4.08
N VAL A 246 -18.37 -4.77 3.55
CA VAL A 246 -17.78 -5.97 4.17
C VAL A 246 -17.19 -5.66 5.54
N ALA A 247 -16.47 -4.55 5.67
CA ALA A 247 -15.92 -4.13 6.97
C ALA A 247 -17.02 -3.84 8.00
N THR A 248 -18.15 -3.24 7.59
CA THR A 248 -19.30 -3.00 8.47
C THR A 248 -19.94 -4.31 8.95
N THR A 249 -20.01 -5.32 8.07
CA THR A 249 -20.51 -6.66 8.44
C THR A 249 -19.57 -7.36 9.42
N LEU A 250 -18.25 -7.26 9.21
CA LEU A 250 -17.26 -7.88 10.09
C LEU A 250 -17.11 -7.14 11.43
N PHE A 251 -17.30 -5.82 11.43
CA PHE A 251 -17.14 -4.96 12.61
C PHE A 251 -18.38 -4.07 12.83
N PRO A 252 -19.54 -4.64 13.23
CA PRO A 252 -20.79 -3.88 13.35
C PRO A 252 -20.70 -2.68 14.30
N SER A 253 -19.91 -2.79 15.37
CA SER A 253 -19.66 -1.71 16.33
C SER A 253 -18.99 -0.48 15.71
N LEU A 254 -18.23 -0.66 14.63
CA LEU A 254 -17.56 0.41 13.88
C LEU A 254 -18.39 0.93 12.70
N GLY A 255 -19.57 0.36 12.45
CA GLY A 255 -20.47 0.77 11.36
C GLY A 255 -20.71 2.30 11.27
N PRO A 256 -20.92 3.03 12.39
CA PRO A 256 -21.02 4.49 12.37
C PRO A 256 -19.80 5.22 11.79
N LEU A 257 -18.59 4.64 11.92
CA LEU A 257 -17.33 5.19 11.43
C LEU A 257 -17.04 4.87 9.95
N LEU A 258 -17.85 4.01 9.32
CA LEU A 258 -17.65 3.50 7.95
C LEU A 258 -18.74 3.97 6.96
N LYS A 259 -19.62 4.90 7.38
CA LYS A 259 -20.82 5.30 6.60
C LYS A 259 -20.49 6.08 5.33
N ARG A 260 -19.42 6.87 5.29
CA ARG A 260 -19.19 7.85 4.22
C ARG A 260 -18.24 7.29 3.16
N LYS A 261 -18.34 7.77 1.93
CA LYS A 261 -17.43 7.40 0.83
C LYS A 261 -15.94 7.61 1.13
N LYS A 262 -15.63 8.63 1.94
CA LYS A 262 -14.26 8.92 2.35
C LYS A 262 -13.70 7.97 3.41
N ASP A 263 -14.53 7.13 4.03
CA ASP A 263 -14.12 6.19 5.08
C ASP A 263 -13.63 4.85 4.49
N HIS A 264 -13.32 4.79 3.18
CA HIS A 264 -12.80 3.57 2.54
C HIS A 264 -11.44 3.17 3.09
N GLY A 265 -10.53 4.11 3.39
CA GLY A 265 -9.23 3.78 3.97
C GLY A 265 -9.34 3.09 5.34
N ARG A 266 -10.33 3.51 6.16
CA ARG A 266 -10.65 2.82 7.42
C ARG A 266 -11.11 1.39 7.19
N ALA A 267 -11.97 1.19 6.19
CA ALA A 267 -12.43 -0.14 5.83
C ALA A 267 -11.30 -1.02 5.29
N GLU A 268 -10.44 -0.52 4.42
CA GLU A 268 -9.30 -1.28 3.89
C GLU A 268 -8.33 -1.66 5.02
N ALA A 269 -7.98 -0.74 5.93
CA ALA A 269 -7.16 -1.04 7.10
C ALA A 269 -7.76 -2.14 8.00
N LEU A 270 -9.06 -2.08 8.29
CA LEU A 270 -9.77 -3.11 9.07
C LEU A 270 -9.74 -4.48 8.37
N LEU A 271 -9.95 -4.51 7.06
CA LEU A 271 -9.92 -5.75 6.28
C LEU A 271 -8.51 -6.32 6.17
N ILE A 272 -7.47 -5.48 6.06
CA ILE A 272 -6.07 -5.93 6.08
C ILE A 272 -5.73 -6.55 7.45
N ALA A 273 -6.17 -5.95 8.56
CA ALA A 273 -5.99 -6.54 9.88
C ALA A 273 -6.76 -7.87 10.01
N ALA A 274 -8.00 -7.92 9.52
CA ALA A 274 -8.83 -9.11 9.53
C ALA A 274 -8.20 -10.25 8.70
N TYR A 275 -7.61 -9.92 7.55
CA TYR A 275 -6.86 -10.85 6.72
C TYR A 275 -5.66 -11.42 7.47
N GLY A 276 -4.85 -10.56 8.10
CA GLY A 276 -3.71 -10.97 8.91
C GLY A 276 -4.08 -11.90 10.07
N LYS A 277 -5.24 -11.64 10.70
CA LYS A 277 -5.82 -12.49 11.75
C LYS A 277 -6.44 -13.79 11.22
N GLY A 278 -6.58 -13.96 9.91
CA GLY A 278 -7.22 -15.14 9.31
C GLY A 278 -8.75 -15.16 9.39
N MET A 279 -9.39 -14.00 9.56
CA MET A 279 -10.86 -13.91 9.56
C MET A 279 -11.42 -14.16 8.16
N MET A 280 -12.58 -14.83 8.11
CA MET A 280 -13.32 -15.11 6.87
C MET A 280 -14.54 -14.20 6.76
N LYS A 281 -15.00 -13.95 5.54
CA LYS A 281 -16.28 -13.28 5.31
C LYS A 281 -17.40 -14.12 5.93
N LEU A 282 -18.21 -13.52 6.80
CA LEU A 282 -19.36 -14.19 7.39
C LEU A 282 -20.40 -14.45 6.29
N ASN A 283 -20.75 -15.72 6.08
CA ASN A 283 -21.90 -16.09 5.27
C ASN A 283 -23.18 -15.87 6.11
N PRO A 284 -24.15 -15.07 5.65
CA PRO A 284 -25.41 -14.85 6.38
C PRO A 284 -26.30 -16.10 6.58
N LEU A 285 -25.88 -17.28 6.11
CA LEU A 285 -26.65 -18.52 6.16
C LEU A 285 -26.36 -19.41 7.38
N CYS A 286 -25.55 -18.96 8.33
CA CYS A 286 -25.26 -19.68 9.57
C CYS A 286 -25.58 -18.81 10.80
N THR A 287 -26.82 -18.35 10.89
CA THR A 287 -27.44 -18.06 12.19
C THR A 287 -28.32 -19.26 12.50
N SER A 288 -27.73 -20.26 13.15
CA SER A 288 -28.46 -21.41 13.69
C SER A 288 -29.49 -20.91 14.71
N ASP A 289 -30.68 -21.47 14.63
CA ASP A 289 -31.81 -21.27 15.52
C ASP A 289 -31.42 -21.26 17.00
N GLU A 290 -31.68 -20.16 17.69
CA GLU A 290 -31.94 -20.21 19.13
C GLU A 290 -33.45 -20.24 19.32
N VAL A 291 -33.97 -21.47 19.33
CA VAL A 291 -35.28 -21.80 19.88
C VAL A 291 -35.23 -21.44 21.37
N VAL A 292 -35.90 -20.36 21.74
CA VAL A 292 -36.18 -20.05 23.15
C VAL A 292 -37.42 -20.86 23.57
N PRO A 293 -37.39 -21.55 24.72
CA PRO A 293 -38.48 -22.41 25.20
C PRO A 293 -39.76 -21.64 25.59
#